data_AF-A0A9E0VMD0-F1
#
_entry.id   AF-A0A9E0VMD0-F1
#
_cell.length_a   1.000
_cell.length_b   1.000
_cell.length_c   1.000
_cell.angle_alpha   90.00
_cell.angle_beta   90.00
_cell.angle_gamma   90.00
#
_symmetry.space_group_name_H-M   'P 1'
#
loop_
_entity.id
_entity.type
_entity.pdbx_description
1 polymer ?
#
loop_
_entity_poly.entity_id
_entity_poly.type
_entity_poly.pdbx_seq_one_letter_code
_entity_poly.pdbx_strand_id
1 'polypeptide(L)'
;MSEISAENLARLNGHYRSTVLIVAGQILMALILGFVSVTGIVRNENPKTDTDFTSFWVAVLFVAVGSLLLRRLFFNWERLRNIALLRGIAGLLGNLRVNSLILSSMAEIVALMGAVIAYLSGNAVDMIRALAVSLVVFLVNFPRRNVWKKIVSNLEKV
;
A
#
# COMPACT_ATOMS: atom_id res chain seq x y z
N MET A 1 27.00 7.71 -14.81
CA MET A 1 25.54 7.42 -14.73
C MET A 1 25.22 6.49 -15.87
N SER A 2 24.82 5.24 -15.61
CA SER A 2 24.52 4.27 -16.68
C SER A 2 23.17 4.60 -17.33
N GLU A 3 23.16 4.78 -18.65
CA GLU A 3 21.96 5.06 -19.43
C GLU A 3 21.09 3.82 -19.51
N ILE A 4 19.96 3.85 -18.80
CA ILE A 4 18.83 2.96 -19.11
C ILE A 4 18.39 3.29 -20.54
N SER A 5 18.15 2.30 -21.39
CA SER A 5 17.71 2.58 -22.76
C SER A 5 16.50 3.52 -22.76
N ALA A 6 16.44 4.46 -23.72
CA ALA A 6 15.35 5.44 -23.78
C ALA A 6 13.96 4.76 -23.84
N GLU A 7 13.89 3.61 -24.51
CA GLU A 7 12.69 2.76 -24.59
C GLU A 7 12.29 2.20 -23.19
N ASN A 8 13.24 1.64 -22.45
CA ASN A 8 13.01 1.09 -21.12
C ASN A 8 12.62 2.18 -20.11
N LEU A 9 13.19 3.37 -20.24
CA LEU A 9 12.88 4.53 -19.41
C LEU A 9 11.45 5.06 -19.69
N ALA A 10 11.03 5.10 -20.95
CA ALA A 10 9.66 5.45 -21.33
C ALA A 10 8.64 4.46 -20.76
N ARG A 11 8.89 3.15 -20.90
CA ARG A 11 8.03 2.10 -20.32
C ARG A 11 7.96 2.18 -18.80
N LEU A 12 9.11 2.37 -18.13
CA LEU A 12 9.18 2.56 -16.69
C LEU A 12 8.30 3.73 -16.23
N ASN A 13 8.38 4.88 -16.92
CA ASN A 13 7.58 6.05 -16.57
C ASN A 13 6.06 5.80 -16.73
N GLY A 14 5.64 5.08 -17.78
CA GLY A 14 4.23 4.73 -17.99
C GLY A 14 3.68 3.83 -16.89
N HIS A 15 4.39 2.75 -16.56
CA HIS A 15 4.00 1.84 -15.47
C HIS A 15 4.07 2.54 -14.10
N TYR A 16 5.07 3.37 -13.87
CA TYR A 16 5.21 4.11 -12.63
C TYR A 16 4.07 5.10 -12.42
N ARG A 17 3.75 5.92 -13.44
CA ARG A 17 2.69 6.94 -13.35
C ARG A 17 1.32 6.31 -13.08
N SER A 18 0.98 5.24 -13.81
CA SER A 18 -0.28 4.52 -13.58
C SER A 18 -0.36 3.93 -12.18
N THR A 19 0.72 3.32 -11.69
CA THR A 19 0.77 2.76 -10.34
C THR A 19 0.61 3.85 -9.28
N VAL A 20 1.34 4.97 -9.40
CA VAL A 20 1.25 6.09 -8.46
C VAL A 20 -0.15 6.69 -8.44
N LEU A 21 -0.79 6.86 -9.59
CA LEU A 21 -2.16 7.38 -9.65
C LEU A 21 -3.16 6.48 -8.94
N ILE A 22 -3.05 5.16 -9.10
CA ILE A 22 -3.93 4.21 -8.40
C ILE A 22 -3.67 4.26 -6.88
N VAL A 23 -2.40 4.22 -6.46
CA VAL A 23 -2.05 4.28 -5.02
C VAL A 23 -2.48 5.61 -4.40
N ALA A 24 -2.33 6.73 -5.11
CA ALA A 24 -2.81 8.03 -4.67
C ALA A 24 -4.34 8.05 -4.55
N GLY A 25 -5.05 7.41 -5.48
CA GLY A 25 -6.50 7.20 -5.40
C GLY A 25 -6.90 6.40 -4.17
N GLN A 26 -6.19 5.32 -3.83
CA GLN A 26 -6.43 4.52 -2.63
C GLN A 26 -6.18 5.31 -1.34
N ILE A 27 -5.12 6.12 -1.29
CA ILE A 27 -4.86 7.02 -0.15
C ILE A 27 -6.00 8.02 0.00
N LEU A 28 -6.43 8.65 -1.10
CA LEU A 28 -7.52 9.62 -1.08
C LEU A 28 -8.84 8.96 -0.65
N MET A 29 -9.11 7.74 -1.12
CA MET A 29 -10.26 6.95 -0.68
C MET A 29 -10.21 6.65 0.83
N ALA A 30 -9.05 6.25 1.36
CA ALA A 30 -8.87 6.02 2.79
C ALA A 30 -9.09 7.31 3.62
N LEU A 31 -8.64 8.47 3.12
CA LEU A 31 -8.89 9.76 3.75
C LEU A 31 -10.38 10.14 3.73
N ILE A 32 -11.07 9.96 2.61
CA ILE A 32 -12.51 10.19 2.50
C ILE A 32 -13.25 9.28 3.47
N LEU A 33 -12.90 7.99 3.51
CA LEU A 33 -13.48 7.03 4.44
C LEU A 33 -13.29 7.47 5.90
N GLY A 34 -12.07 7.89 6.27
CA GLY A 34 -11.79 8.45 7.59
C GLY A 34 -12.66 9.65 7.92
N PHE A 35 -12.77 10.60 6.99
CA PHE A 35 -13.58 11.79 7.17
C PHE A 35 -15.07 11.47 7.34
N VAL A 36 -15.62 10.61 6.47
CA VAL A 36 -17.02 10.18 6.51
C VAL A 36 -17.32 9.41 7.80
N SER A 37 -16.45 8.47 8.19
CA SER A 37 -16.62 7.70 9.43
C SER A 37 -16.61 8.62 10.65
N VAL A 38 -15.63 9.54 10.77
CA VAL A 38 -15.54 10.46 11.91
C VAL A 38 -16.77 11.37 11.99
N THR A 39 -17.17 11.99 10.87
CA THR A 39 -18.34 12.87 10.85
C THR A 39 -19.65 12.12 11.14
N GLY A 40 -19.80 10.90 10.64
CA GLY A 40 -20.93 10.03 10.93
C GLY A 40 -21.00 9.63 12.40
N ILE A 41 -19.87 9.31 13.02
CA ILE A 41 -19.76 8.96 14.44
C ILE A 41 -20.11 10.16 15.33
N VAL A 42 -19.52 11.33 15.07
CA VAL A 42 -19.72 12.54 15.90
C VAL A 42 -21.17 13.02 15.86
N ARG A 43 -21.87 12.82 14.73
CA ARG A 43 -23.29 13.16 14.60
C ARG A 43 -24.23 12.20 15.32
N ASN A 44 -23.77 11.00 15.64
CA ASN A 44 -24.62 9.95 16.19
C ASN A 44 -24.34 9.87 17.70
N GLU A 45 -25.14 10.58 18.50
CA GLU A 45 -25.04 10.69 19.97
C GLU A 45 -25.36 9.38 20.72
N ASN A 46 -25.54 8.26 20.01
CA ASN A 46 -25.88 6.99 20.62
C ASN A 46 -24.71 6.47 21.49
N PRO A 47 -24.96 6.22 22.79
CA PRO A 47 -23.94 5.70 23.71
C PRO A 47 -23.52 4.31 23.25
N LYS A 48 -22.21 4.09 23.18
CA LYS A 48 -21.62 2.88 22.60
C LYS A 48 -21.26 1.86 23.67
N THR A 49 -21.43 0.62 23.29
CA THR A 49 -21.28 -0.62 24.05
C THR A 49 -19.83 -0.81 24.53
N ASP A 50 -19.64 -1.29 25.78
CA ASP A 50 -18.36 -1.74 26.36
C ASP A 50 -17.88 -3.07 25.74
N THR A 51 -17.97 -3.20 24.41
CA THR A 51 -17.47 -4.39 23.72
C THR A 51 -15.96 -4.26 23.50
N ASP A 52 -15.22 -5.29 23.87
CA ASP A 52 -13.78 -5.33 23.63
C ASP A 52 -13.48 -5.63 22.15
N PHE A 53 -12.85 -4.65 21.47
CA PHE A 53 -12.43 -4.77 20.07
C PHE A 53 -10.96 -5.20 19.90
N THR A 54 -10.29 -5.66 20.96
CA THR A 54 -8.88 -6.07 20.93
C THR A 54 -8.57 -7.07 19.82
N SER A 55 -9.44 -8.06 19.58
CA SER A 55 -9.28 -9.05 18.51
C SER A 55 -9.17 -8.42 17.11
N PHE A 56 -9.93 -7.34 16.84
CA PHE A 56 -9.86 -6.63 15.57
C PHE A 56 -8.57 -5.83 15.44
N TRP A 57 -8.10 -5.22 16.52
CA TRP A 57 -6.82 -4.52 16.56
C TRP A 57 -5.62 -5.45 16.34
N VAL A 58 -5.68 -6.66 16.88
CA VAL A 58 -4.68 -7.71 16.61
C VAL A 58 -4.66 -8.02 15.11
N ALA A 59 -5.82 -8.20 14.48
CA ALA A 59 -5.90 -8.46 13.05
C ALA A 59 -5.36 -7.27 12.21
N VAL A 60 -5.66 -6.02 12.59
CA VAL A 60 -5.07 -4.81 11.97
C VAL A 60 -3.54 -4.85 12.04
N LEU A 61 -2.99 -5.21 13.20
CA LEU A 61 -1.55 -5.30 13.41
C LEU A 61 -0.93 -6.41 12.54
N PHE A 62 -1.58 -7.57 12.43
CA PHE A 62 -1.14 -8.64 11.54
C PHE A 62 -1.12 -8.22 10.07
N VAL A 63 -2.13 -7.49 9.59
CA VAL A 63 -2.15 -6.98 8.21
C VAL A 63 -1.04 -5.95 8.00
N ALA A 64 -0.87 -5.01 8.94
CA ALA A 64 0.16 -3.98 8.86
C ALA A 64 1.57 -4.59 8.83
N VAL A 65 1.89 -5.49 9.76
CA VAL A 65 3.19 -6.19 9.83
C VAL A 65 3.37 -7.13 8.64
N GLY A 66 2.32 -7.88 8.27
CA GLY A 66 2.31 -8.76 7.11
C GLY A 66 2.66 -8.02 5.82
N SER A 67 2.18 -6.78 5.65
CA SER A 67 2.52 -5.95 4.49
C SER A 67 4.02 -5.65 4.41
N LEU A 68 4.71 -5.46 5.55
CA LEU A 68 6.14 -5.19 5.59
C LEU A 68 6.95 -6.44 5.20
N LEU A 69 6.52 -7.61 5.69
CA LEU A 69 7.12 -8.88 5.33
C LEU A 69 6.93 -9.18 3.84
N LEU A 70 5.71 -8.97 3.31
CA LEU A 70 5.41 -9.11 1.89
C LEU A 70 6.24 -8.16 1.04
N ARG A 71 6.44 -6.91 1.47
CA ARG A 71 7.34 -5.97 0.78
C ARG A 71 8.74 -6.55 0.68
N ARG A 72 9.27 -7.13 1.76
CA ARG A 72 10.60 -7.75 1.76
C ARG A 72 10.67 -8.94 0.80
N LEU A 73 9.64 -9.77 0.75
CA LEU A 73 9.57 -10.94 -0.13
C LEU A 73 9.38 -10.56 -1.62
N PHE A 74 8.59 -9.53 -1.89
CA PHE A 74 8.27 -9.08 -3.24
C PHE A 74 9.44 -8.36 -3.91
N PHE A 75 10.27 -7.69 -3.12
CA PHE A 75 11.44 -6.95 -3.58
C PHE A 75 12.77 -7.70 -3.35
N ASN A 76 12.71 -9.02 -3.10
CA ASN A 76 13.92 -9.84 -3.05
C ASN A 76 14.62 -9.87 -4.42
N TRP A 77 15.92 -9.59 -4.42
CA TRP A 77 16.74 -9.46 -5.63
C TRP A 77 16.72 -10.72 -6.49
N GLU A 78 16.85 -11.89 -5.88
CA GLU A 78 16.85 -13.17 -6.61
C GLU A 78 15.54 -13.40 -7.37
N ARG A 79 14.40 -13.09 -6.73
CA ARG A 79 13.09 -13.21 -7.35
C ARG A 79 12.93 -12.23 -8.52
N LEU A 80 13.34 -10.98 -8.35
CA LEU A 80 13.28 -9.96 -9.41
C LEU A 80 14.20 -10.31 -10.58
N ARG A 81 15.40 -10.83 -10.29
CA ARG A 81 16.35 -11.32 -11.30
C ARG A 81 15.77 -12.50 -12.08
N ASN A 82 15.22 -13.50 -11.40
CA ASN A 82 14.60 -14.66 -12.07
C ASN A 82 13.45 -14.24 -12.98
N ILE A 83 12.61 -13.29 -12.54
CA ILE A 83 11.54 -12.73 -13.35
C ILE A 83 12.10 -12.01 -14.59
N ALA A 84 13.15 -11.21 -14.43
CA ALA A 84 13.77 -10.49 -15.54
C ALA A 84 14.40 -11.45 -16.57
N LEU A 85 15.04 -12.54 -16.09
CA LEU A 85 15.59 -13.57 -16.97
C LEU A 85 14.51 -14.34 -17.74
N LEU A 86 13.37 -14.62 -17.11
CA LEU A 86 12.29 -15.41 -17.73
C LEU A 86 11.35 -14.59 -18.62
N ARG A 87 11.06 -13.33 -18.26
CA ARG A 87 10.02 -12.50 -18.90
C ARG A 87 10.54 -11.15 -19.42
N GLY A 88 11.84 -10.92 -19.34
CA GLY A 88 12.47 -9.65 -19.71
C GLY A 88 12.09 -8.47 -18.82
N ILE A 89 12.53 -7.28 -19.23
CA ILE A 89 12.28 -6.02 -18.51
C ILE A 89 10.79 -5.65 -18.50
N ALA A 90 10.05 -5.96 -19.56
CA ALA A 90 8.61 -5.71 -19.62
C ALA A 90 7.84 -6.52 -18.56
N GLY A 91 8.14 -7.81 -18.41
CA GLY A 91 7.54 -8.67 -17.38
C GLY A 91 7.93 -8.25 -15.95
N LEU A 92 9.16 -7.78 -15.77
CA LEU A 92 9.62 -7.20 -14.50
C LEU A 92 8.82 -5.96 -14.10
N LEU A 93 8.64 -5.00 -15.02
CA LEU A 93 7.87 -3.78 -14.76
C LEU A 93 6.41 -4.08 -14.43
N GLY A 94 5.80 -5.05 -15.13
CA GLY A 94 4.47 -5.56 -14.82
C GLY A 94 4.37 -6.10 -13.40
N ASN A 95 5.34 -6.93 -12.98
CA ASN A 95 5.38 -7.47 -11.63
C ASN A 95 5.64 -6.40 -10.56
N LEU A 96 6.50 -5.41 -10.81
CA LEU A 96 6.71 -4.30 -9.88
C LEU A 96 5.43 -3.48 -9.67
N ARG A 97 4.65 -3.26 -10.73
CA ARG A 97 3.32 -2.64 -10.65
C ARG A 97 2.38 -3.48 -9.79
N VAL A 98 2.19 -4.76 -10.13
CA VAL A 98 1.26 -5.65 -9.39
C VAL A 98 1.64 -5.75 -7.92
N ASN A 99 2.92 -5.97 -7.61
CA ASN A 99 3.40 -6.05 -6.24
C ASN A 99 3.13 -4.75 -5.46
N SER A 100 3.34 -3.60 -6.09
CA SER A 100 3.07 -2.31 -5.43
C SER A 100 1.58 -2.09 -5.17
N LEU A 101 0.71 -2.53 -6.09
CA LEU A 101 -0.74 -2.48 -5.91
C LEU A 101 -1.22 -3.43 -4.80
N ILE A 102 -0.67 -4.65 -4.72
CA ILE A 102 -1.00 -5.58 -3.64
C ILE A 102 -0.63 -4.97 -2.28
N LEU A 103 0.55 -4.37 -2.18
CA LEU A 103 1.01 -3.76 -0.92
C LEU A 103 0.20 -2.52 -0.54
N SER A 104 -0.24 -1.71 -1.49
CA SER A 104 -1.11 -0.56 -1.20
C SER A 104 -2.52 -1.01 -0.81
N SER A 105 -3.05 -2.08 -1.41
CA SER A 105 -4.32 -2.68 -0.99
C SER A 105 -4.29 -3.19 0.45
N MET A 106 -3.14 -3.64 0.98
CA MET A 106 -3.02 -4.00 2.40
C MET A 106 -3.23 -2.80 3.32
N ALA A 107 -2.73 -1.62 2.93
CA ALA A 107 -2.97 -0.38 3.69
C ALA A 107 -4.45 0.04 3.65
N GLU A 108 -5.10 -0.15 2.50
CA GLU A 108 -6.53 0.10 2.32
C GLU A 108 -7.39 -0.82 3.19
N ILE A 109 -7.04 -2.11 3.29
CA ILE A 109 -7.69 -3.06 4.21
C ILE A 109 -7.60 -2.57 5.66
N VAL A 110 -6.45 -2.05 6.08
CA VAL A 110 -6.28 -1.47 7.43
C VAL A 110 -7.23 -0.29 7.66
N ALA A 111 -7.39 0.60 6.67
CA ALA A 111 -8.33 1.73 6.78
C ALA A 111 -9.79 1.25 6.87
N LEU A 112 -10.17 0.24 6.09
CA LEU A 112 -11.50 -0.36 6.11
C LEU A 112 -11.80 -1.03 7.47
N MET A 113 -10.87 -1.83 7.99
CA MET A 113 -11.00 -2.44 9.31
C MET A 113 -11.12 -1.37 10.41
N GLY A 114 -10.34 -0.31 10.31
CA GLY A 114 -10.44 0.87 11.16
C GLY A 114 -11.83 1.50 11.16
N ALA A 115 -12.40 1.70 9.98
CA ALA A 115 -13.75 2.25 9.83
C ALA A 115 -14.81 1.34 10.46
N VAL A 116 -14.67 0.01 10.32
CA VAL A 116 -15.56 -0.96 10.96
C VAL A 116 -15.45 -0.88 12.48
N ILE A 117 -14.23 -0.90 13.04
CA ILE A 117 -14.01 -0.78 14.49
C ILE A 117 -14.60 0.54 15.01
N ALA A 118 -14.32 1.64 14.32
CA ALA A 118 -14.80 2.96 14.69
C ALA A 118 -16.30 3.16 14.47
N TYR A 119 -16.96 2.38 13.63
CA TYR A 119 -18.41 2.40 13.53
C TYR A 119 -19.04 1.62 14.70
N LEU A 120 -18.51 0.43 15.00
CA LEU A 120 -19.03 -0.46 16.04
C LEU A 120 -18.78 0.07 17.46
N SER A 121 -17.60 0.58 17.75
CA SER A 121 -17.24 1.16 19.07
C SER A 121 -17.92 2.51 19.36
N GLY A 122 -18.67 3.05 18.39
CA GLY A 122 -18.02 4.08 17.62
C GLY A 122 -17.32 5.25 18.33
N ASN A 123 -16.07 5.01 18.63
CA ASN A 123 -15.17 6.04 19.03
C ASN A 123 -14.48 6.61 17.78
N ALA A 124 -14.60 7.92 17.56
CA ALA A 124 -13.91 8.57 16.44
C ALA A 124 -12.37 8.46 16.56
N VAL A 125 -11.85 8.31 17.78
CA VAL A 125 -10.42 8.12 18.04
C VAL A 125 -9.91 6.83 17.41
N ASP A 126 -10.70 5.76 17.39
CA ASP A 126 -10.30 4.49 16.78
C ASP A 126 -10.15 4.63 15.26
N MET A 127 -11.00 5.44 14.62
CA MET A 127 -10.84 5.72 13.19
C MET A 127 -9.56 6.50 12.93
N ILE A 128 -9.28 7.52 13.74
CA ILE A 128 -8.08 8.35 13.58
C ILE A 128 -6.82 7.50 13.75
N ARG A 129 -6.80 6.60 14.74
CA ARG A 129 -5.69 5.65 14.97
C ARG A 129 -5.51 4.71 13.78
N ALA A 130 -6.57 4.08 13.31
CA ALA A 130 -6.47 3.16 12.18
C ALA A 130 -6.10 3.85 10.87
N LEU A 131 -6.60 5.07 10.65
CA LEU A 131 -6.20 5.92 9.52
C LEU A 131 -4.70 6.26 9.60
N ALA A 132 -4.19 6.61 10.78
CA ALA A 132 -2.77 6.86 10.97
C ALA A 132 -1.92 5.62 10.66
N VAL A 133 -2.32 4.44 11.14
CA VAL A 133 -1.64 3.17 10.82
C VAL A 133 -1.68 2.89 9.31
N SER A 134 -2.85 3.03 8.67
CA SER A 134 -3.00 2.85 7.22
C SER A 134 -2.08 3.79 6.43
N LEU A 135 -2.01 5.07 6.80
CA LEU A 135 -1.12 6.05 6.16
C LEU A 135 0.36 5.68 6.32
N VAL A 136 0.77 5.20 7.49
CA VAL A 136 2.14 4.68 7.70
C VAL A 136 2.40 3.50 6.78
N VAL A 137 1.46 2.55 6.66
CA VAL A 137 1.59 1.40 5.76
C VAL A 137 1.67 1.86 4.30
N PHE A 138 0.86 2.83 3.87
CA PHE A 138 0.96 3.44 2.54
C PHE A 138 2.33 4.08 2.29
N LEU A 139 2.84 4.88 3.25
CA LEU A 139 4.13 5.58 3.13
C LEU A 139 5.30 4.60 3.03
N VAL A 140 5.30 3.55 3.85
CA VAL A 140 6.31 2.50 3.78
C VAL A 140 6.19 1.73 2.48
N ASN A 141 4.96 1.43 2.03
CA ASN A 141 4.72 0.65 0.83
C ASN A 141 4.78 1.44 -0.49
N PHE A 142 4.88 2.77 -0.42
CA PHE A 142 4.76 3.64 -1.58
C PHE A 142 5.74 3.28 -2.72
N PRO A 143 5.29 3.25 -3.98
CA PRO A 143 6.16 2.99 -5.12
C PRO A 143 7.12 4.16 -5.32
N ARG A 144 8.42 3.93 -5.05
CA ARG A 144 9.47 4.94 -5.21
C ARG A 144 10.16 4.79 -6.57
N ARG A 145 10.12 5.84 -7.39
CA ARG A 145 10.74 5.85 -8.74
C ARG A 145 12.22 5.46 -8.71
N ASN A 146 12.97 5.94 -7.72
CA ASN A 146 14.40 5.69 -7.59
C ASN A 146 14.72 4.21 -7.38
N VAL A 147 13.87 3.48 -6.63
CA VAL A 147 14.03 2.04 -6.40
C VAL A 147 13.82 1.28 -7.69
N TRP A 148 12.76 1.61 -8.45
CA TRP A 148 12.48 0.94 -9.72
C TRP A 148 13.57 1.21 -10.76
N LYS A 149 14.05 2.46 -10.87
CA LYS A 149 15.20 2.81 -11.72
C LYS A 149 16.43 1.98 -11.38
N LYS A 150 16.76 1.86 -10.09
CA LYS A 150 17.92 1.09 -9.62
C LYS A 150 17.80 -0.40 -9.94
N ILE A 151 16.59 -0.96 -9.81
CA ILE A 151 16.33 -2.36 -10.15
C ILE A 151 16.53 -2.59 -11.65
N VAL A 152 15.91 -1.77 -12.49
CA VAL A 152 16.02 -1.88 -13.95
C VAL A 152 17.48 -1.70 -14.40
N SER A 153 18.17 -0.66 -13.91
CA SER A 153 19.57 -0.40 -14.29
C SER A 153 20.54 -1.50 -13.88
N ASN A 154 20.24 -2.22 -12.78
CA ASN A 154 21.08 -3.33 -12.33
C ASN A 154 20.81 -4.61 -13.12
N LEU A 155 19.59 -4.82 -13.62
CA LEU A 155 19.20 -6.01 -14.38
C LEU A 155 19.50 -5.88 -15.87
N GLU A 156 19.57 -4.66 -16.41
CA GLU A 156 20.01 -4.40 -17.80
C GLU A 156 21.52 -4.68 -18.00
N LYS A 157 22.29 -4.82 -16.92
CA LYS A 157 23.71 -5.18 -16.94
C LYS A 157 23.98 -6.69 -16.88
N VAL A 158 22.96 -7.49 -16.58
CA VAL A 158 23.05 -8.95 -16.41
C VAL A 158 22.60 -9.60 -17.70
#